data_AF-A0A238V9F1-F1
#
_entry.id   AF-A0A238V9F1-F1
#
_cell.length_a   1.000
_cell.length_b   1.000
_cell.length_c   1.000
_cell.angle_alpha   90.00
_cell.angle_beta   90.00
_cell.angle_gamma   90.00
#
_symmetry.space_group_name_H-M   'P 1'
#
loop_
_entity.id
_entity.type
_entity.pdbx_description
1 polymer ?
#
loop_
_entity_poly.entity_id
_entity_poly.type
_entity_poly.pdbx_seq_one_letter_code
_entity_poly.pdbx_strand_id
1 'polypeptide(L)'
;MALLLIRTGLSNYFEIEKNKIMKLKIILLSFFVSSLCNVWSQQIQIESPNKKIDITLYGTKNNQGEWYLKIKYQTDKNTAEILPKVSLGLSRNDQDFFKELIFFKGTKPKVIKEHYELPISYGSK
;
A
#
# COMPACT_ATOMS: atom_id res chain seq x y z
N MET A 1 19.66 -33.93 -55.05
CA MET A 1 19.78 -34.05 -53.57
C MET A 1 20.13 -32.71 -52.89
N ALA A 2 21.13 -31.95 -53.38
CA ALA A 2 21.51 -30.65 -52.81
C ALA A 2 20.38 -29.59 -52.74
N LEU A 3 19.54 -29.47 -53.78
CA LEU A 3 18.41 -28.53 -53.82
C LEU A 3 17.33 -28.80 -52.74
N LEU A 4 17.12 -30.06 -52.37
CA LEU A 4 16.18 -30.43 -51.30
C LEU A 4 16.71 -30.01 -49.92
N LEU A 5 18.02 -30.14 -49.69
CA LEU A 5 18.68 -29.73 -48.45
C LEU A 5 18.68 -28.19 -48.29
N ILE A 6 18.86 -27.45 -49.38
CA ILE A 6 18.78 -25.97 -49.38
C ILE A 6 17.35 -25.53 -49.04
N ARG A 7 16.33 -26.18 -49.64
CA ARG A 7 14.92 -25.86 -49.40
C ARG A 7 14.48 -26.11 -47.95
N THR A 8 14.90 -27.23 -47.35
CA THR A 8 14.58 -27.53 -45.95
C THR A 8 15.33 -26.62 -44.97
N GLY A 9 16.59 -26.29 -45.26
CA GLY A 9 17.37 -25.33 -44.45
C GLY A 9 16.76 -23.93 -44.42
N LEU A 10 16.31 -23.42 -45.57
CA LEU A 10 15.63 -22.12 -45.67
C LEU A 10 14.30 -22.12 -44.90
N SER A 11 13.50 -23.18 -45.03
CA SER A 11 12.23 -23.32 -44.29
C SER A 11 12.44 -23.27 -42.78
N ASN A 12 13.42 -24.01 -42.27
CA ASN A 12 13.76 -24.04 -40.84
C ASN A 12 14.26 -22.67 -40.35
N TYR A 13 15.06 -21.97 -41.17
CA TYR A 13 15.56 -20.63 -40.83
C TYR A 13 14.42 -19.61 -40.70
N PHE A 14 13.47 -19.60 -41.65
CA PHE A 14 12.29 -18.72 -41.58
C PHE A 14 11.41 -19.03 -40.35
N GLU A 15 11.28 -20.31 -39.98
CA GLU A 15 10.52 -20.72 -38.80
C GLU A 15 11.18 -20.26 -37.49
N ILE A 16 12.52 -20.32 -37.41
CA ILE A 16 13.31 -19.84 -36.27
C ILE A 16 13.16 -18.31 -36.10
N GLU A 17 13.30 -17.53 -37.18
CA GLU A 17 13.14 -16.07 -37.15
C GLU A 17 11.72 -15.67 -36.74
N LYS A 18 10.70 -16.36 -37.27
CA LYS A 18 9.30 -16.13 -36.90
C LYS A 18 9.07 -16.39 -35.41
N ASN A 19 9.64 -17.46 -34.86
CA ASN A 19 9.54 -17.80 -33.43
C ASN A 19 10.22 -16.72 -32.56
N LYS A 20 11.38 -16.21 -33.00
CA LYS A 20 12.10 -15.13 -32.31
C LYS A 20 11.28 -13.85 -32.25
N ILE A 21 10.62 -13.46 -33.34
CA ILE A 21 9.73 -12.29 -33.40
C ILE A 21 8.50 -12.47 -32.50
N MET A 22 7.88 -13.66 -32.49
CA MET A 22 6.73 -13.94 -31.61
C MET A 22 7.12 -13.88 -30.13
N LYS A 23 8.27 -14.44 -29.75
CA LYS A 23 8.79 -14.34 -28.38
C LYS A 23 9.05 -12.89 -27.95
N LEU A 24 9.64 -12.08 -28.84
CA LEU A 24 9.88 -10.65 -28.58
C LEU A 24 8.57 -9.88 -28.37
N LYS A 25 7.54 -10.16 -29.19
CA LYS A 25 6.21 -9.55 -29.03
C LYS A 25 5.57 -9.92 -27.69
N ILE A 26 5.70 -11.17 -27.25
CA ILE A 26 5.19 -11.62 -25.95
C ILE A 26 5.89 -10.89 -24.80
N ILE A 27 7.22 -10.70 -24.89
CA ILE A 27 7.99 -9.97 -23.88
C ILE A 27 7.55 -8.50 -23.81
N LEU A 28 7.42 -7.84 -24.97
CA LEU A 28 6.96 -6.45 -25.05
C LEU A 28 5.54 -6.27 -24.49
N LEU A 29 4.64 -7.19 -24.81
CA LEU A 29 3.28 -7.17 -24.28
C LEU A 29 3.26 -7.35 -22.76
N SER A 30 4.07 -8.26 -22.24
CA SER A 30 4.21 -8.48 -20.79
C SER A 30 4.71 -7.22 -20.06
N PHE A 31 5.73 -6.56 -20.63
CA PHE A 31 6.25 -5.30 -20.07
C PHE A 31 5.25 -4.15 -20.13
N PHE A 32 4.45 -4.07 -21.20
CA PHE A 32 3.38 -3.07 -21.30
C PHE A 32 2.28 -3.30 -20.26
N VAL A 33 1.88 -4.55 -20.04
CA VAL A 33 0.86 -4.92 -19.04
C VAL A 33 1.34 -4.61 -17.62
N SER A 34 2.60 -4.91 -17.28
CA SER A 34 3.13 -4.61 -15.95
C SER A 34 3.21 -3.11 -15.65
N SER A 35 3.40 -2.26 -16.66
CA SER A 35 3.37 -0.80 -16.52
C SER A 35 1.99 -0.24 -16.13
N LEU A 36 0.91 -1.00 -16.31
CA LEU A 36 -0.45 -0.59 -15.95
C LEU A 36 -0.81 -0.92 -14.50
N CYS A 37 0.07 -1.61 -13.76
CA CYS A 37 -0.11 -1.85 -12.33
C CYS A 37 0.12 -0.54 -11.56
N ASN A 38 -0.96 0.12 -11.19
CA ASN A 38 -0.93 1.21 -10.22
C ASN A 38 -0.45 0.66 -8.87
N VAL A 39 0.69 1.16 -8.38
CA VAL A 39 1.15 0.86 -7.02
C VAL A 39 0.29 1.64 -6.05
N TRP A 40 -0.65 0.97 -5.39
CA TRP A 40 -1.43 1.58 -4.31
C TRP A 40 -0.56 1.76 -3.07
N SER A 41 -0.44 3.00 -2.60
CA SER A 41 0.18 3.31 -1.32
C SER A 41 -0.68 2.74 -0.18
N GLN A 42 -0.04 2.08 0.79
CA GLN A 42 -0.75 1.46 1.91
C GLN A 42 -1.27 2.53 2.85
N GLN A 43 -2.59 2.60 2.97
CA GLN A 43 -3.24 3.37 4.01
C GLN A 43 -2.97 2.74 5.39
N ILE A 44 -2.59 3.55 6.38
CA ILE A 44 -2.31 3.05 7.72
C ILE A 44 -3.60 2.93 8.51
N GLN A 45 -3.85 1.70 8.95
CA GLN A 45 -5.00 1.33 9.75
C GLN A 45 -4.53 0.52 10.96
N ILE A 46 -5.09 0.81 12.12
CA ILE A 46 -4.80 0.14 13.39
C ILE A 46 -6.12 -0.21 14.06
N GLU A 47 -6.24 -1.47 14.47
CA GLU A 47 -7.38 -1.98 15.20
C GLU A 47 -7.00 -2.27 16.66
N SER A 48 -7.92 -2.00 17.56
CA SER A 48 -7.83 -2.44 18.96
C SER A 48 -7.78 -3.98 19.08
N PRO A 49 -7.22 -4.54 20.16
CA PRO A 49 -7.14 -6.00 20.35
C PRO A 49 -8.50 -6.73 20.29
N ASN A 50 -9.58 -6.07 20.72
CA ASN A 50 -10.94 -6.61 20.68
C ASN A 50 -11.71 -6.26 19.40
N LYS A 51 -11.04 -5.61 18.42
CA LYS A 51 -11.58 -5.19 17.13
C LYS A 51 -12.74 -4.19 17.19
N LYS A 52 -13.01 -3.60 18.35
CA LYS A 52 -14.12 -2.64 18.49
C LYS A 52 -13.76 -1.24 18.07
N ILE A 53 -12.48 -0.87 18.10
CA ILE A 53 -11.99 0.44 17.66
C ILE A 53 -11.09 0.23 16.46
N ASP A 54 -11.37 0.98 15.40
CA ASP A 54 -10.58 1.06 14.18
C ASP A 54 -10.14 2.52 13.97
N ILE A 55 -8.85 2.72 13.80
CA ILE A 55 -8.23 4.04 13.60
C ILE A 55 -7.53 4.02 12.26
N THR A 56 -7.88 4.96 11.40
CA THR A 56 -7.29 5.08 10.07
C THR A 56 -6.68 6.46 9.87
N LEU A 57 -5.45 6.48 9.36
CA LEU A 57 -4.76 7.70 8.95
C LEU A 57 -5.04 8.00 7.48
N TYR A 58 -5.43 9.24 7.18
CA TYR A 58 -5.72 9.72 5.84
C TYR A 58 -4.86 10.93 5.51
N GLY A 59 -4.40 11.01 4.26
CA GLY A 59 -3.77 12.19 3.66
C GLY A 59 -4.67 12.79 2.59
N THR A 60 -4.67 14.12 2.44
CA THR A 60 -5.51 14.81 1.43
C THR A 60 -5.08 14.58 -0.02
N LYS A 61 -3.80 14.29 -0.26
CA LYS A 61 -3.23 13.94 -1.57
C LYS A 61 -2.40 12.68 -1.38
N ASN A 62 -2.18 11.90 -2.44
CA ASN A 62 -1.40 10.65 -2.42
C ASN A 62 -0.07 10.82 -1.64
N ASN A 63 -0.08 10.43 -0.35
CA ASN A 63 1.00 10.60 0.64
C ASN A 63 1.51 12.01 0.92
N GLN A 64 0.78 13.08 0.58
CA GLN A 64 1.19 14.45 0.88
C GLN A 64 0.02 15.36 1.29
N GLY A 65 0.31 16.38 2.09
CA GLY A 65 -0.62 17.47 2.39
C GLY A 65 -1.06 17.46 3.84
N GLU A 66 -2.34 17.67 4.07
CA GLU A 66 -2.92 17.63 5.41
C GLU A 66 -3.21 16.18 5.80
N TRP A 67 -2.91 15.85 7.04
CA TRP A 67 -3.18 14.54 7.61
C TRP A 67 -4.28 14.61 8.63
N TYR A 68 -5.09 13.56 8.70
CA TYR A 68 -6.14 13.44 9.68
C TYR A 68 -6.42 11.99 10.04
N LEU A 69 -6.89 11.79 11.26
CA LEU A 69 -7.40 10.51 11.73
C LEU A 69 -8.91 10.45 11.54
N LYS A 70 -9.38 9.24 11.23
CA LYS A 70 -10.78 8.86 11.47
C LYS A 70 -10.80 7.71 12.45
N ILE A 71 -11.78 7.74 13.35
CA ILE A 71 -11.98 6.66 14.32
C ILE A 71 -13.39 6.12 14.16
N LYS A 72 -13.46 4.81 13.99
CA LYS A 72 -14.70 4.05 13.90
C LYS A 72 -14.82 3.13 15.10
N TYR A 73 -16.04 2.98 15.58
CA TYR A 73 -16.42 1.97 16.53
C TYR A 73 -17.20 0.86 15.81
N GLN A 74 -16.73 -0.36 15.97
CA GLN A 74 -17.32 -1.56 15.40
C GLN A 74 -18.09 -2.33 16.49
N THR A 75 -19.28 -2.75 16.12
CA THR A 75 -20.11 -3.71 16.86
C THR A 75 -20.42 -4.89 15.95
N ASP A 76 -20.91 -5.99 16.51
CA ASP A 76 -21.24 -7.20 15.72
C ASP A 76 -22.25 -6.94 14.59
N LYS A 77 -23.03 -5.86 14.68
CA LYS A 77 -24.09 -5.52 13.73
C LYS A 77 -23.72 -4.34 12.84
N ASN A 78 -23.10 -3.31 13.40
CA ASN A 78 -22.90 -2.02 12.74
C ASN A 78 -21.49 -1.45 12.98
N THR A 79 -21.03 -0.64 12.03
CA THR A 79 -19.87 0.24 12.20
C THR A 79 -20.35 1.69 12.27
N ALA A 80 -19.94 2.41 13.32
CA ALA A 80 -20.25 3.82 13.50
C ALA A 80 -18.96 4.65 13.46
N GLU A 81 -18.94 5.74 12.70
CA GLU A 81 -17.85 6.71 12.74
C GLU A 81 -18.03 7.59 14.00
N ILE A 82 -17.16 7.40 15.00
CA ILE A 82 -17.26 8.09 16.29
C ILE A 82 -16.45 9.39 16.33
N LEU A 83 -15.38 9.47 15.52
CA LEU A 83 -14.61 10.70 15.30
C LEU A 83 -14.33 10.86 13.80
N PRO A 84 -15.02 11.78 13.12
CA PRO A 84 -15.09 11.76 11.67
C PRO A 84 -13.91 12.40 10.92
N LYS A 85 -13.25 13.38 11.53
CA LYS A 85 -11.99 13.94 11.02
C LYS A 85 -11.29 14.67 12.16
N VAL A 86 -10.16 14.12 12.59
CA VAL A 86 -9.28 14.75 13.57
C VAL A 86 -8.00 15.15 12.85
N SER A 87 -7.87 16.44 12.52
CA SER A 87 -6.69 16.96 11.83
C SER A 87 -5.43 16.81 12.70
N LEU A 88 -4.34 16.42 12.06
CA LEU A 88 -3.02 16.28 12.68
C LEU A 88 -2.11 17.40 12.18
N GLY A 89 -1.43 18.06 13.11
CA GLY A 89 -0.47 19.10 12.78
C GLY A 89 0.00 19.84 14.02
N LEU A 90 1.03 20.67 13.83
CA LEU A 90 1.57 21.56 14.86
C LEU A 90 1.86 22.90 14.22
N SER A 91 1.47 24.00 14.86
CA SER A 91 1.85 25.33 14.42
C SER A 91 2.89 25.89 15.38
N ARG A 92 3.99 26.42 14.82
CA ARG A 92 5.05 27.09 15.55
C ARG A 92 5.26 28.48 14.97
N ASN A 93 5.88 29.36 15.75
CA ASN A 93 6.15 30.73 15.32
C ASN A 93 7.07 30.81 14.09
N ASP A 94 7.89 29.79 13.88
CA ASP A 94 8.86 29.70 12.79
C ASP A 94 8.41 28.80 11.62
N GLN A 95 7.44 27.92 11.85
CA GLN A 95 7.02 26.94 10.85
C GLN A 95 5.63 26.38 11.15
N ASP A 96 4.87 26.11 10.08
CA ASP A 96 3.59 25.44 10.14
C ASP A 96 3.69 23.98 9.67
N PHE A 97 3.27 23.03 10.50
CA PHE A 97 3.25 21.59 10.24
C PHE A 97 1.82 21.07 10.08
N PHE A 98 0.92 21.87 9.53
CA PHE A 98 -0.44 21.41 9.18
C PHE A 98 -0.55 20.99 7.71
N LYS A 99 0.23 21.61 6.83
CA LYS A 99 0.14 21.45 5.38
C LYS A 99 1.40 20.84 4.82
N GLU A 100 1.27 20.26 3.63
CA GLU A 100 2.39 19.74 2.82
C GLU A 100 3.25 18.66 3.50
N LEU A 101 2.76 18.06 4.58
CA LEU A 101 3.42 16.95 5.25
C LEU A 101 3.47 15.73 4.33
N ILE A 102 4.65 15.13 4.19
CA ILE A 102 4.86 13.91 3.41
C ILE A 102 4.88 12.72 4.35
N PHE A 103 4.04 11.73 4.09
CA PHE A 103 4.10 10.48 4.84
C PHE A 103 5.21 9.61 4.31
N PHE A 104 6.33 9.57 5.04
CA PHE A 104 7.52 8.85 4.61
C PHE A 104 7.39 7.33 4.84
N LYS A 105 7.02 6.92 6.07
CA LYS A 105 6.94 5.51 6.44
C LYS A 105 6.12 5.29 7.70
N GLY A 106 5.40 4.18 7.74
CA GLY A 106 4.84 3.60 8.96
C GLY A 106 5.49 2.25 9.26
N THR A 107 5.65 1.92 10.53
CA THR A 107 6.06 0.58 10.96
C THR A 107 4.83 -0.29 11.20
N LYS A 108 5.00 -1.61 11.11
CA LYS A 108 3.93 -2.54 11.49
C LYS A 108 3.51 -2.29 12.95
N PRO A 109 2.20 -2.34 13.26
CA PRO A 109 1.73 -2.23 14.64
C PRO A 109 2.37 -3.28 15.53
N LYS A 110 2.83 -2.88 16.72
CA LYS A 110 3.35 -3.78 17.76
C LYS A 110 2.33 -3.87 18.88
N VAL A 111 1.92 -5.08 19.22
CA VAL A 111 1.02 -5.33 20.36
C VAL A 111 1.83 -5.22 21.65
N ILE A 112 1.33 -4.45 22.62
CA ILE A 112 1.91 -4.28 23.95
C ILE A 112 1.00 -5.01 24.95
N LYS A 113 1.57 -5.87 25.80
CA LYS A 113 0.86 -6.69 26.83
C LYS A 113 1.52 -6.60 28.22
N GLU A 114 2.29 -5.55 28.44
CA GLU A 114 3.02 -5.34 29.68
C GLU A 114 2.06 -4.98 30.82
N HIS A 115 2.35 -5.46 32.03
CA HIS A 115 1.62 -5.12 33.24
C HIS A 115 2.54 -4.26 34.09
N TYR A 116 2.08 -3.07 34.47
CA TYR A 116 2.84 -2.14 35.29
C TYR A 116 2.20 -2.04 36.67
N GLU A 117 3.02 -2.15 37.71
CA GLU A 117 2.60 -1.82 39.06
C GLU A 117 2.76 -0.31 39.26
N LEU A 118 1.64 0.36 39.53
CA LEU A 118 1.67 1.78 39.85
C LEU A 118 1.94 1.93 41.36
N PRO A 119 2.96 2.71 41.77
CA PRO A 119 3.33 2.85 43.18
C PRO A 119 2.19 3.36 44.08
N ILE A 120 1.27 4.15 43.51
CA ILE A 120 0.06 4.64 44.17
C ILE A 120 -1.02 4.74 43.09
N SER A 121 -2.06 3.91 43.17
CA SER A 121 -3.23 3.97 42.29
C SER A 121 -4.50 3.76 43.11
N TYR A 122 -5.46 4.69 42.98
CA TYR A 122 -6.81 4.54 43.53
C TYR A 122 -7.61 3.58 42.65
N GLY A 123 -7.30 2.29 42.73
CA GLY A 123 -7.93 1.31 41.84
C GLY A 123 -7.39 -0.10 42.00
N SER A 124 -7.29 -0.58 43.23
CA SER A 124 -7.20 -2.02 43.52
C SER A 124 -8.52 -2.45 44.18
N LYS A 125 -9.35 -3.13 43.40
CA LYS A 125 -10.35 -4.09 43.87
C LYS A 125 -10.29 -5.29 42.94
#